data_AF-A0A933PIX3-F1
#
_entry.id   AF-A0A933PIX3-F1
#
_cell.length_a   1.000
_cell.length_b   1.000
_cell.length_c   1.000
_cell.angle_alpha   90.00
_cell.angle_beta   90.00
_cell.angle_gamma   90.00
#
_symmetry.space_group_name_H-M   'P 1'
#
loop_
_entity.id
_entity.type
_entity.pdbx_description
1 polymer ?
#
loop_
_entity_poly.entity_id
_entity_poly.type
_entity_poly.pdbx_seq_one_letter_code
_entity_poly.pdbx_strand_id
1 'polypeptide(L)'
;MTAGPPPGGPAADAAGPEDLRHYLDARSTLEQTRARVEVLEHSEPVETFNRQLDLLKRRLVAQPQAFRELFIADGMQAVALEFRQPELGDDFVRAMWATLLRGDDAATVLMRFVWGLNLGMKRKFVRGLDRCLSERYPMFDGLSRDWPAGNSIPPYIRDAQEREHDFGLVNQGYQGYLTLGYTTAEVDLFVWLEALRDKQCEEKPCEIGILLAGRKEPKGGCPVKIHIPRVLELVGTGRFREAMELIESANPLPDVTGRVCPQELQCQGVCIQNKMPIAIGQLEWFLPEREKRLHPEA
;
A
#
# COMPACT_ATOMS: atom_id res chain seq x y z
N MET A 1 -6.41 27.03 79.77
CA MET A 1 -6.36 26.83 78.30
C MET A 1 -6.09 25.35 78.06
N THR A 2 -7.16 24.60 77.82
CA THR A 2 -7.17 23.15 77.63
C THR A 2 -6.81 22.82 76.19
N ALA A 3 -5.67 22.18 75.97
CA ALA A 3 -5.33 21.60 74.67
C ALA A 3 -6.07 20.25 74.54
N GLY A 4 -6.96 20.15 73.54
CA GLY A 4 -7.70 18.92 73.23
C GLY A 4 -6.81 17.88 72.53
N PRO A 5 -7.15 16.58 72.63
CA PRO A 5 -6.44 15.52 71.92
C PRO A 5 -6.79 15.53 70.41
N PRO A 6 -5.93 14.96 69.54
CA PRO A 6 -6.08 14.99 68.09
C PRO A 6 -7.28 14.14 67.62
N PRO A 7 -7.84 14.43 66.43
CA PRO A 7 -8.96 13.65 65.88
C PRO A 7 -8.51 12.23 65.57
N GLY A 8 -9.25 11.26 66.11
CA GLY A 8 -9.06 9.84 65.81
C GLY A 8 -9.19 9.58 64.31
N GLY A 9 -8.26 8.80 63.77
CA GLY A 9 -8.38 8.22 62.43
C GLY A 9 -9.66 7.40 62.30
N PRO A 10 -10.09 7.09 61.05
CA PRO A 10 -11.33 6.38 60.82
C PRO A 10 -11.30 5.07 61.59
N ALA A 11 -12.30 4.87 62.44
CA ALA A 11 -12.54 3.59 63.07
C ALA A 11 -12.64 2.55 61.96
N ALA A 12 -11.79 1.53 62.03
CA ALA A 12 -12.00 0.32 61.25
C ALA A 12 -13.35 -0.24 61.68
N ASP A 13 -14.39 0.02 60.88
CA ASP A 13 -15.66 -0.68 60.99
C ASP A 13 -15.35 -2.16 60.87
N ALA A 14 -15.44 -2.84 62.02
CA ALA A 14 -15.33 -4.28 62.08
C ALA A 14 -16.48 -4.84 61.24
N ALA A 15 -16.14 -5.32 60.04
CA ALA A 15 -17.06 -6.05 59.16
C ALA A 15 -17.91 -6.99 60.02
N GLY A 16 -19.22 -6.70 60.06
CA GLY A 16 -20.12 -7.39 60.97
C GLY A 16 -20.15 -8.89 60.69
N PRO A 17 -20.68 -9.70 61.63
CA PRO A 17 -20.88 -11.13 61.41
C PRO A 17 -21.65 -11.47 60.11
N GLU A 18 -22.45 -10.54 59.60
CA GLU A 18 -23.17 -10.63 58.33
C GLU A 18 -22.26 -10.44 57.10
N ASP A 19 -21.33 -9.49 57.10
CA ASP A 19 -20.38 -9.26 55.99
C ASP A 19 -19.41 -10.43 55.80
N LEU A 20 -18.94 -11.01 56.91
CA LEU A 20 -18.09 -12.20 56.87
C LEU A 20 -18.85 -13.41 56.31
N ARG A 21 -20.15 -13.55 56.63
CA ARG A 21 -21.01 -14.60 56.07
C ARG A 21 -21.22 -14.40 54.57
N HIS A 22 -21.51 -13.18 54.13
CA HIS A 22 -21.64 -12.86 52.70
C HIS A 22 -20.36 -13.17 51.92
N TYR A 23 -19.18 -12.86 52.48
CA TYR A 23 -17.91 -13.20 51.84
C TYR A 23 -17.67 -14.71 51.74
N LEU A 24 -17.96 -15.46 52.81
CA LEU A 24 -17.83 -16.92 52.83
C LEU A 24 -18.79 -17.60 51.85
N ASP A 25 -20.04 -17.12 51.77
CA ASP A 25 -21.04 -17.61 50.81
C ASP A 25 -20.65 -17.30 49.37
N ALA A 26 -20.15 -16.10 49.09
CA ALA A 26 -19.65 -15.72 47.78
C ALA A 26 -18.45 -16.59 47.36
N ARG A 27 -17.53 -16.89 48.29
CA ARG A 27 -16.38 -17.76 48.04
C ARG A 27 -16.81 -19.20 47.75
N SER A 28 -17.73 -19.75 48.55
CA SER A 28 -18.32 -21.07 48.31
C SER A 28 -19.01 -21.14 46.95
N THR A 29 -19.76 -20.10 46.57
CA THR A 29 -20.42 -20.00 45.27
C THR A 29 -19.41 -19.96 44.11
N LEU A 30 -18.30 -19.25 44.27
CA LEU A 30 -17.20 -19.21 43.30
C LEU A 30 -16.53 -20.57 43.15
N GLU A 31 -16.24 -21.25 44.25
CA GLU A 31 -15.65 -22.59 44.26
C GLU A 31 -16.58 -23.61 43.56
N GLN A 32 -17.89 -23.55 43.82
CA GLN A 32 -18.89 -24.39 43.15
C GLN A 32 -19.06 -24.06 41.67
N THR A 33 -19.05 -22.78 41.32
CA THR A 33 -19.12 -22.33 39.92
C THR A 33 -17.90 -22.81 39.15
N ARG A 34 -16.71 -22.71 39.74
CA ARG A 34 -15.46 -23.21 39.15
C ARG A 34 -15.51 -24.71 38.91
N ALA A 35 -15.94 -25.50 39.90
CA ALA A 35 -16.08 -26.94 39.74
C ALA A 35 -17.09 -27.31 38.63
N ARG A 36 -18.17 -26.53 38.47
CA ARG A 36 -19.13 -26.71 37.37
C ARG A 36 -18.53 -26.38 36.01
N VAL A 37 -17.72 -25.32 35.90
CA VAL A 37 -17.02 -24.99 34.66
C VAL A 37 -16.04 -26.10 34.28
N GLU A 38 -15.26 -26.63 35.24
CA GLU A 38 -14.34 -27.74 34.99
C GLU A 38 -15.06 -29.00 34.48
N VAL A 39 -16.26 -29.31 35.00
CA VAL A 39 -17.10 -30.41 34.49
C VAL A 39 -17.61 -30.13 33.08
N LEU A 40 -18.02 -28.89 32.78
CA LEU A 40 -18.49 -28.50 31.44
C LEU A 40 -17.37 -28.48 30.41
N GLU A 41 -16.14 -28.17 30.79
CA GLU A 41 -14.95 -28.22 29.91
C GLU A 41 -14.69 -29.63 29.37
N HIS A 42 -15.05 -30.66 30.14
CA HIS A 42 -14.92 -32.06 29.78
C HIS A 42 -16.24 -32.67 29.28
N SER A 43 -17.22 -31.83 28.95
CA SER A 43 -18.46 -32.29 28.34
C SER A 43 -18.23 -32.69 26.88
N GLU A 44 -18.96 -33.72 26.43
CA GLU A 44 -18.89 -34.23 25.06
C GLU A 44 -18.99 -33.13 23.97
N PRO A 45 -19.85 -32.09 24.10
CA PRO A 45 -19.88 -30.99 23.14
C PRO A 45 -18.58 -30.17 23.10
N VAL A 46 -17.99 -29.87 24.26
CA VAL A 46 -16.74 -29.08 24.36
C VAL A 46 -15.55 -29.90 23.86
N GLU A 47 -15.47 -31.18 24.20
CA GLU A 47 -14.44 -32.07 23.66
C GLU A 47 -14.57 -32.25 22.14
N THR A 48 -15.79 -32.31 21.62
CA THR A 48 -16.04 -32.38 20.17
C THR A 48 -15.63 -31.09 19.47
N PHE A 49 -15.95 -29.94 20.05
CA PHE A 49 -15.48 -28.64 19.57
C PHE A 49 -13.95 -28.55 19.58
N ASN A 50 -13.28 -28.96 20.67
CA ASN A 50 -11.83 -28.97 20.77
C ASN A 50 -11.19 -29.89 19.72
N ARG A 51 -11.75 -31.08 19.48
CA ARG A 51 -11.30 -31.98 18.40
C ARG A 51 -11.46 -31.36 17.02
N GLN A 52 -12.56 -30.66 16.76
CA GLN A 52 -12.77 -29.93 15.50
C GLN A 52 -11.77 -28.78 15.35
N LEU A 53 -11.51 -28.02 16.42
CA LEU A 53 -10.54 -26.93 16.43
C LEU A 53 -9.12 -27.44 16.18
N ASP A 54 -8.73 -28.58 16.77
CA ASP A 54 -7.41 -29.18 16.55
C ASP A 54 -7.25 -29.73 15.13
N LEU A 55 -8.31 -30.29 14.54
CA LEU A 55 -8.32 -30.67 13.13
C LEU A 55 -8.14 -29.44 12.21
N LEU A 56 -8.82 -28.34 12.52
CA LEU A 56 -8.65 -27.05 11.83
C LEU A 56 -7.22 -26.52 11.96
N LYS A 57 -6.64 -26.51 13.17
CA LYS A 57 -5.24 -26.12 13.40
C LYS A 57 -4.26 -26.96 12.60
N ARG A 58 -4.43 -28.29 12.58
CA ARG A 58 -3.57 -29.20 11.80
C ARG A 58 -3.70 -28.94 10.29
N ARG A 59 -4.91 -28.70 9.79
CA ARG A 59 -5.14 -28.33 8.39
C ARG A 59 -4.53 -26.96 8.04
N LEU A 60 -4.61 -25.98 8.94
CA LEU A 60 -3.99 -24.67 8.79
C LEU A 60 -2.46 -24.78 8.65
N VAL A 61 -1.83 -25.61 9.48
CA VAL A 61 -0.38 -25.87 9.42
C VAL A 61 0.01 -26.67 8.17
N ALA A 62 -0.82 -27.64 7.76
CA ALA A 62 -0.55 -28.48 6.60
C ALA A 62 -0.77 -27.77 5.25
N GLN A 63 -1.69 -26.80 5.19
CA GLN A 63 -2.03 -26.06 3.97
C GLN A 63 -2.13 -24.53 4.25
N PRO A 64 -1.01 -23.87 4.61
CA PRO A 64 -1.05 -22.45 4.94
C PRO A 64 -1.44 -21.58 3.74
N GLN A 65 -1.12 -22.00 2.51
CA GLN A 65 -1.47 -21.30 1.28
C GLN A 65 -2.96 -21.30 1.01
N ALA A 66 -3.66 -22.45 1.15
CA ALA A 66 -5.10 -22.54 0.92
C ALA A 66 -5.91 -21.67 1.90
N PHE A 67 -5.46 -21.57 3.16
CA PHE A 67 -6.07 -20.66 4.12
C PHE A 67 -5.79 -19.20 3.79
N ARG A 68 -4.55 -18.84 3.41
CA ARG A 68 -4.23 -17.49 2.92
C ARG A 68 -5.13 -17.12 1.73
N GLU A 69 -5.30 -18.02 0.78
CA GLU A 69 -6.17 -17.82 -0.39
C GLU A 69 -7.64 -17.61 0.00
N LEU A 70 -8.16 -18.34 0.99
CA LEU A 70 -9.52 -18.16 1.51
C LEU A 70 -9.69 -16.79 2.20
N PHE A 71 -8.77 -16.41 3.09
CA PHE A 71 -8.80 -15.10 3.77
C PHE A 71 -8.59 -13.93 2.81
N ILE A 72 -7.73 -14.13 1.80
CA ILE A 72 -7.57 -13.18 0.71
C ILE A 72 -8.87 -13.12 -0.09
N ALA A 73 -9.52 -14.23 -0.43
CA ALA A 73 -10.77 -14.22 -1.19
C ALA A 73 -11.90 -13.49 -0.45
N ASP A 74 -12.13 -13.79 0.82
CA ASP A 74 -13.16 -13.12 1.64
C ASP A 74 -12.83 -11.65 1.88
N GLY A 75 -11.55 -11.34 2.18
CA GLY A 75 -11.08 -9.96 2.31
C GLY A 75 -11.22 -9.17 1.01
N MET A 76 -10.89 -9.77 -0.12
CA MET A 76 -11.02 -9.13 -1.43
C MET A 76 -12.48 -8.97 -1.86
N GLN A 77 -13.39 -9.84 -1.43
CA GLN A 77 -14.83 -9.63 -1.59
C GLN A 77 -15.31 -8.42 -0.80
N ALA A 78 -14.85 -8.23 0.44
CA ALA A 78 -15.17 -7.04 1.23
C ALA A 78 -14.62 -5.76 0.56
N VAL A 79 -13.37 -5.77 0.10
CA VAL A 79 -12.79 -4.68 -0.70
C VAL A 79 -13.65 -4.40 -1.94
N ALA A 80 -14.04 -5.44 -2.68
CA ALA A 80 -14.87 -5.28 -3.87
C ALA A 80 -16.24 -4.68 -3.55
N LEU A 81 -16.84 -5.02 -2.41
CA LEU A 81 -18.11 -4.47 -1.95
C LEU A 81 -17.98 -2.96 -1.64
N GLU A 82 -16.91 -2.54 -0.97
CA GLU A 82 -16.61 -1.13 -0.71
C GLU A 82 -16.51 -0.34 -2.03
N PHE A 83 -15.83 -0.88 -3.03
CA PHE A 83 -15.73 -0.25 -4.35
C PHE A 83 -17.07 -0.14 -5.11
N ARG A 84 -18.13 -0.84 -4.69
CA ARG A 84 -19.49 -0.67 -5.25
C ARG A 84 -20.25 0.50 -4.62
N GLN A 85 -19.85 0.98 -3.45
CA GLN A 85 -20.47 2.15 -2.83
C GLN A 85 -20.23 3.42 -3.67
N PRO A 86 -21.07 4.46 -3.60
CA PRO A 86 -20.87 5.68 -4.40
C PRO A 86 -19.50 6.34 -4.15
N GLU A 87 -19.08 6.35 -2.89
CA GLU A 87 -17.77 6.79 -2.43
C GLU A 87 -17.14 5.75 -1.51
N LEU A 88 -15.81 5.76 -1.41
CA LEU A 88 -15.10 4.94 -0.42
C LEU A 88 -15.12 5.67 0.92
N GLY A 89 -15.35 4.95 2.02
CA GLY A 89 -15.22 5.50 3.36
C GLY A 89 -13.77 5.86 3.71
N ASP A 90 -13.57 6.90 4.52
CA ASP A 90 -12.23 7.40 4.87
C ASP A 90 -11.40 6.36 5.63
N ASP A 91 -12.01 5.68 6.61
CA ASP A 91 -11.37 4.61 7.38
C ASP A 91 -10.95 3.46 6.48
N PHE A 92 -11.78 3.10 5.50
CA PHE A 92 -11.46 2.07 4.51
C PHE A 92 -10.26 2.49 3.67
N VAL A 93 -10.23 3.74 3.17
CA VAL A 93 -9.10 4.23 2.38
C VAL A 93 -7.80 4.22 3.19
N ARG A 94 -7.85 4.66 4.45
CA ARG A 94 -6.68 4.63 5.36
C ARG A 94 -6.20 3.20 5.62
N ALA A 95 -7.12 2.27 5.88
CA ALA A 95 -6.79 0.86 6.10
C ALA A 95 -6.22 0.20 4.83
N MET A 96 -6.76 0.55 3.67
CA MET A 96 -6.28 0.06 2.38
C MET A 96 -4.88 0.59 2.07
N TRP A 97 -4.63 1.89 2.31
CA TRP A 97 -3.30 2.49 2.17
C TRP A 97 -2.28 1.88 3.15
N ALA A 98 -2.66 1.71 4.42
CA ALA A 98 -1.81 1.06 5.41
C ALA A 98 -1.49 -0.40 5.03
N THR A 99 -2.43 -1.11 4.39
CA THR A 99 -2.19 -2.45 3.85
C THR A 99 -1.22 -2.44 2.69
N LEU A 100 -1.36 -1.51 1.74
CA LEU A 100 -0.41 -1.34 0.63
C LEU A 100 1.01 -1.05 1.13
N LEU A 101 1.15 -0.24 2.18
CA LEU A 101 2.45 0.10 2.77
C LEU A 101 3.18 -1.07 3.43
N ARG A 102 2.50 -2.20 3.74
CA ARG A 102 3.16 -3.35 4.34
C ARG A 102 4.14 -4.05 3.39
N GLY A 103 3.96 -3.90 2.08
CA GLY A 103 4.83 -4.52 1.08
C GLY A 103 4.84 -6.05 1.10
N ASP A 104 3.81 -6.67 1.69
CA ASP A 104 3.66 -8.12 1.80
C ASP A 104 2.81 -8.71 0.66
N ASP A 105 2.52 -10.01 0.74
CA ASP A 105 1.67 -10.70 -0.25
C ASP A 105 0.28 -10.05 -0.36
N ALA A 106 -0.28 -9.58 0.74
CA ALA A 106 -1.60 -8.94 0.75
C ALA A 106 -1.55 -7.56 0.07
N ALA A 107 -0.49 -6.79 0.28
CA ALA A 107 -0.24 -5.56 -0.47
C ALA A 107 -0.17 -5.84 -1.98
N THR A 108 0.56 -6.88 -2.38
CA THR A 108 0.71 -7.27 -3.80
C THR A 108 -0.63 -7.69 -4.43
N VAL A 109 -1.45 -8.48 -3.72
CA VAL A 109 -2.79 -8.85 -4.18
C VAL A 109 -3.69 -7.62 -4.31
N LEU A 110 -3.61 -6.69 -3.36
CA LEU A 110 -4.37 -5.46 -3.39
C LEU A 110 -3.95 -4.54 -4.55
N MET A 111 -2.65 -4.44 -4.84
CA MET A 111 -2.14 -3.73 -6.02
C MET A 111 -2.72 -4.32 -7.31
N ARG A 112 -2.70 -5.66 -7.45
CA ARG A 112 -3.29 -6.38 -8.60
C ARG A 112 -4.79 -6.12 -8.74
N PHE A 113 -5.50 -6.12 -7.62
CA PHE A 113 -6.92 -5.81 -7.59
C PHE A 113 -7.18 -4.38 -8.10
N VAL A 114 -6.50 -3.39 -7.52
CA VAL A 114 -6.66 -1.98 -7.91
C VAL A 114 -6.25 -1.74 -9.37
N TRP A 115 -5.19 -2.42 -9.84
CA TRP A 115 -4.78 -2.41 -11.24
C TRP A 115 -5.88 -2.91 -12.18
N GLY A 116 -6.57 -3.98 -11.81
CA GLY A 116 -7.66 -4.59 -12.59
C GLY A 116 -8.99 -3.81 -12.56
N LEU A 117 -9.11 -2.77 -11.73
CA LEU A 117 -10.30 -1.94 -11.68
C LEU A 117 -10.51 -1.14 -12.97
N ASN A 118 -11.76 -0.89 -13.31
CA ASN A 118 -12.08 0.08 -14.35
C ASN A 118 -11.69 1.50 -13.91
N LEU A 119 -11.58 2.41 -14.89
CA LEU A 119 -11.12 3.79 -14.65
C LEU A 119 -11.98 4.56 -13.63
N GLY A 120 -13.30 4.34 -13.62
CA GLY A 120 -14.21 5.01 -12.67
C GLY A 120 -13.94 4.61 -11.22
N MET A 121 -13.65 3.32 -10.99
CA MET A 121 -13.27 2.80 -9.67
C MET A 121 -11.87 3.26 -9.26
N LYS A 122 -10.90 3.29 -10.19
CA LYS A 122 -9.56 3.87 -9.93
C LYS A 122 -9.65 5.34 -9.53
N ARG A 123 -10.45 6.14 -10.23
CA ARG A 123 -10.72 7.55 -9.87
C ARG A 123 -11.33 7.68 -8.48
N LYS A 124 -12.25 6.78 -8.09
CA LYS A 124 -12.82 6.77 -6.75
C LYS A 124 -11.75 6.52 -5.68
N PHE A 125 -10.83 5.59 -5.94
CA PHE A 125 -9.69 5.34 -5.05
C PHE A 125 -8.80 6.59 -4.93
N VAL A 126 -8.39 7.20 -6.05
CA VAL A 126 -7.53 8.40 -6.04
C VAL A 126 -8.21 9.58 -5.33
N ARG A 127 -9.53 9.77 -5.50
CA ARG A 127 -10.31 10.76 -4.73
C ARG A 127 -10.28 10.48 -3.23
N GLY A 128 -10.34 9.21 -2.84
CA GLY A 128 -10.18 8.81 -1.44
C GLY A 128 -8.81 9.20 -0.90
N LEU A 129 -7.74 8.94 -1.64
CA LEU A 129 -6.37 9.29 -1.24
C LEU A 129 -6.20 10.81 -1.08
N ASP A 130 -6.63 11.58 -2.08
CA ASP A 130 -6.64 13.05 -2.09
C ASP A 130 -7.39 13.61 -0.87
N ARG A 131 -8.58 13.08 -0.57
CA ARG A 131 -9.36 13.54 0.59
C ARG A 131 -8.73 13.17 1.94
N CYS A 132 -8.23 11.94 2.08
CA CYS A 132 -7.92 11.39 3.40
C CYS A 132 -6.45 11.56 3.80
N LEU A 133 -5.54 11.60 2.83
CA LEU A 133 -4.12 11.43 3.10
C LEU A 133 -3.26 12.65 2.72
N SER A 134 -3.86 13.72 2.20
CA SER A 134 -3.14 14.94 1.79
C SER A 134 -2.39 15.64 2.92
N GLU A 135 -2.83 15.47 4.18
CA GLU A 135 -2.09 15.97 5.34
C GLU A 135 -0.72 15.29 5.50
N ARG A 136 -0.66 13.96 5.30
CA ARG A 136 0.59 13.19 5.36
C ARG A 136 1.39 13.28 4.05
N TYR A 137 0.68 13.35 2.93
CA TYR A 137 1.24 13.38 1.57
C TYR A 137 0.77 14.66 0.86
N PRO A 138 1.44 15.81 1.02
CA PRO A 138 1.00 17.07 0.43
C PRO A 138 0.84 17.01 -1.10
N MET A 139 1.58 16.14 -1.78
CA MET A 139 1.45 15.89 -3.22
C MET A 139 0.14 15.18 -3.62
N PHE A 140 -0.66 14.71 -2.67
CA PHE A 140 -2.00 14.16 -2.94
C PHE A 140 -3.07 15.25 -2.99
N ASP A 141 -2.80 16.46 -2.49
CA ASP A 141 -3.78 17.54 -2.47
C ASP A 141 -4.15 17.95 -3.91
N GLY A 142 -5.41 17.71 -4.27
CA GLY A 142 -5.91 17.94 -5.61
C GLY A 142 -5.45 16.91 -6.65
N LEU A 143 -4.77 15.82 -6.26
CA LEU A 143 -4.32 14.74 -7.14
C LEU A 143 -5.47 14.17 -7.99
N SER A 144 -6.68 14.13 -7.44
CA SER A 144 -7.84 13.56 -8.12
C SER A 144 -8.42 14.45 -9.23
N ARG A 145 -8.05 15.73 -9.29
CA ARG A 145 -8.53 16.68 -10.31
C ARG A 145 -7.95 16.30 -11.68
N ASP A 146 -8.82 16.13 -12.67
CA ASP A 146 -8.47 15.65 -14.03
C ASP A 146 -7.69 14.33 -14.10
N TRP A 147 -7.68 13.52 -13.03
CA TRP A 147 -6.95 12.26 -13.02
C TRP A 147 -7.58 11.22 -13.98
N PRO A 148 -6.79 10.44 -14.75
CA PRO A 148 -5.32 10.35 -14.73
C PRO A 148 -4.60 11.30 -15.69
N ALA A 149 -5.29 11.93 -16.63
CA ALA A 149 -4.67 12.61 -17.77
C ALA A 149 -4.22 14.05 -17.49
N GLY A 150 -4.65 14.66 -16.39
CA GLY A 150 -4.35 16.04 -16.05
C GLY A 150 -3.60 16.25 -14.74
N ASN A 151 -3.35 15.19 -13.96
CA ASN A 151 -2.57 15.29 -12.72
C ASN A 151 -1.82 13.99 -12.42
N SER A 152 -0.71 14.11 -11.71
CA SER A 152 0.20 13.03 -11.33
C SER A 152 0.98 13.37 -10.06
N ILE A 153 1.67 12.39 -9.50
CA ILE A 153 2.68 12.65 -8.46
C ILE A 153 3.99 12.97 -9.20
N PRO A 154 4.49 14.21 -9.15
CA PRO A 154 5.71 14.57 -9.88
C PRO A 154 6.94 13.94 -9.22
N PRO A 155 8.04 13.74 -9.98
CA PRO A 155 9.34 13.49 -9.37
C PRO A 155 9.76 14.68 -8.50
N TYR A 156 10.57 14.42 -7.47
CA TYR A 156 11.06 15.49 -6.59
C TYR A 156 12.16 16.31 -7.28
N ILE A 157 11.97 17.62 -7.30
CA ILE A 157 12.93 18.60 -7.78
C ILE A 157 13.31 19.48 -6.59
N ARG A 158 14.61 19.65 -6.36
CA ARG A 158 15.10 20.48 -5.25
C ARG A 158 14.75 21.95 -5.47
N ASP A 159 14.63 22.68 -4.37
CA ASP A 159 14.40 24.11 -4.40
C ASP A 159 15.54 24.84 -5.13
N ALA A 160 15.21 25.97 -5.78
CA ALA A 160 16.17 26.76 -6.54
C ALA A 160 17.29 27.35 -5.65
N GLN A 161 16.96 27.79 -4.44
CA GLN A 161 17.91 28.38 -3.49
C GLN A 161 18.86 27.32 -2.92
N GLU A 162 18.37 26.08 -2.75
CA GLU A 162 19.23 24.98 -2.30
C GLU A 162 20.22 24.55 -3.38
N ARG A 163 19.85 24.65 -4.67
CA ARG A 163 20.65 24.12 -5.79
C ARG A 163 21.54 25.08 -6.52
N GLU A 164 21.49 26.37 -6.21
CA GLU A 164 22.45 27.32 -6.76
C GLU A 164 23.85 27.20 -6.15
N HIS A 165 23.99 26.48 -5.04
CA HIS A 165 25.24 26.39 -4.27
C HIS A 165 25.99 25.05 -4.39
N ASP A 166 25.51 24.10 -5.20
CA ASP A 166 26.18 22.81 -5.40
C ASP A 166 26.01 22.24 -6.82
N PHE A 167 26.67 21.11 -7.09
CA PHE A 167 26.54 20.34 -8.34
C PHE A 167 25.71 19.05 -8.15
N GLY A 168 24.86 19.02 -7.13
CA GLY A 168 23.97 17.91 -6.85
C GLY A 168 22.90 17.75 -7.94
N LEU A 169 22.20 16.61 -7.90
CA LEU A 169 21.09 16.37 -8.82
C LEU A 169 19.95 17.36 -8.54
N VAL A 170 19.60 18.13 -9.57
CA VAL A 170 18.46 19.06 -9.55
C VAL A 170 17.13 18.30 -9.45
N ASN A 171 16.89 17.40 -10.41
CA ASN A 171 15.82 16.42 -10.34
C ASN A 171 16.37 15.17 -9.65
N GLN A 172 15.82 14.82 -8.49
CA GLN A 172 16.18 13.63 -7.72
C GLN A 172 15.20 12.47 -7.96
N GLY A 173 14.25 12.65 -8.87
CA GLY A 173 13.27 11.63 -9.24
C GLY A 173 12.35 11.30 -8.08
N TYR A 174 11.78 10.11 -8.11
CA TYR A 174 11.01 9.60 -6.96
C TYR A 174 11.90 9.33 -5.74
N GLN A 175 13.20 9.12 -5.94
CA GLN A 175 14.13 8.83 -4.85
C GLN A 175 14.36 10.04 -3.94
N GLY A 176 14.18 11.25 -4.47
CA GLY A 176 14.23 12.47 -3.69
C GLY A 176 13.22 12.51 -2.54
N TYR A 177 12.09 11.80 -2.64
CA TYR A 177 11.14 11.71 -1.52
C TYR A 177 11.75 11.05 -0.28
N LEU A 178 12.76 10.18 -0.42
CA LEU A 178 13.44 9.61 0.74
C LEU A 178 14.15 10.67 1.59
N THR A 179 14.69 11.73 0.96
CA THR A 179 15.37 12.81 1.70
C THR A 179 14.40 13.69 2.48
N LEU A 180 13.11 13.68 2.09
CA LEU A 180 12.01 14.33 2.80
C LEU A 180 11.46 13.48 3.95
N GLY A 181 12.03 12.30 4.22
CA GLY A 181 11.62 11.41 5.31
C GLY A 181 10.47 10.46 4.94
N TYR A 182 10.17 10.26 3.66
CA TYR A 182 9.29 9.17 3.23
C TYR A 182 10.03 7.84 3.25
N THR A 183 9.32 6.78 3.59
CA THR A 183 9.82 5.40 3.60
C THR A 183 9.94 4.84 2.19
N THR A 184 10.74 3.79 2.00
CA THR A 184 10.84 3.08 0.71
C THR A 184 9.47 2.58 0.22
N ALA A 185 8.64 2.06 1.13
CA ALA A 185 7.30 1.60 0.79
C ALA A 185 6.39 2.75 0.31
N GLU A 186 6.47 3.93 0.93
CA GLU A 186 5.73 5.12 0.47
C GLU A 186 6.17 5.54 -0.94
N VAL A 187 7.48 5.58 -1.20
CA VAL A 187 8.01 5.94 -2.52
C VAL A 187 7.64 4.92 -3.59
N ASP A 188 7.70 3.61 -3.28
CA ASP A 188 7.20 2.54 -4.15
C ASP A 188 5.74 2.77 -4.53
N LEU A 189 4.90 3.19 -3.58
CA LEU A 189 3.49 3.48 -3.85
C LEU A 189 3.27 4.77 -4.66
N PHE A 190 4.12 5.78 -4.54
CA PHE A 190 4.05 6.97 -5.40
C PHE A 190 4.31 6.59 -6.86
N VAL A 191 5.30 5.74 -7.10
CA VAL A 191 5.62 5.22 -8.44
C VAL A 191 4.52 4.28 -8.94
N TRP A 192 3.97 3.44 -8.06
CA TRP A 192 2.84 2.59 -8.39
C TRP A 192 1.60 3.38 -8.80
N LEU A 193 1.29 4.49 -8.12
CA LEU A 193 0.19 5.40 -8.48
C LEU A 193 0.43 6.06 -9.84
N GLU A 194 1.68 6.37 -10.19
CA GLU A 194 2.04 6.84 -11.52
C GLU A 194 1.80 5.76 -12.59
N ALA A 195 2.19 4.51 -12.33
CA ALA A 195 1.88 3.40 -13.23
C ALA A 195 0.37 3.17 -13.38
N LEU A 196 -0.41 3.33 -12.30
CA LEU A 196 -1.86 3.13 -12.29
C LEU A 196 -2.62 4.07 -13.25
N ARG A 197 -2.00 5.17 -13.67
CA ARG A 197 -2.53 6.10 -14.67
C ARG A 197 -2.54 5.50 -16.08
N ASP A 198 -1.77 4.44 -16.33
CA ASP A 198 -1.65 3.86 -17.64
C ASP A 198 -2.97 3.28 -18.17
N LYS A 199 -3.19 3.44 -19.47
CA LYS A 199 -4.41 3.02 -20.17
C LYS A 199 -4.31 1.62 -20.77
N GLN A 200 -3.11 1.02 -20.82
CA GLN A 200 -2.84 -0.23 -21.54
C GLN A 200 -3.29 -0.14 -23.00
N CYS A 201 -2.76 0.87 -23.70
CA CYS A 201 -3.12 1.17 -25.10
C CYS A 201 -2.71 0.03 -26.04
N GLU A 202 -3.63 -0.41 -26.91
CA GLU A 202 -3.37 -1.45 -27.91
C GLU A 202 -2.28 -1.04 -28.92
N GLU A 203 -2.29 0.22 -29.36
CA GLU A 203 -1.35 0.78 -30.34
C GLU A 203 0.06 1.05 -29.76
N LYS A 204 0.21 1.02 -28.43
CA LYS A 204 1.49 1.19 -27.72
C LYS A 204 2.43 2.29 -28.29
N PRO A 205 1.95 3.52 -28.54
CA PRO A 205 2.76 4.53 -29.23
C PRO A 205 4.05 4.88 -28.48
N CYS A 206 4.07 4.77 -27.15
CA CYS A 206 5.28 4.97 -26.35
C CYS A 206 6.41 3.95 -26.66
N GLU A 207 6.06 2.73 -27.05
CA GLU A 207 6.99 1.66 -27.40
C GLU A 207 7.37 1.71 -28.89
N ILE A 208 6.38 1.77 -29.78
CA ILE A 208 6.61 1.65 -31.23
C ILE A 208 6.69 2.98 -31.99
N GLY A 209 6.28 4.08 -31.37
CA GLY A 209 6.11 5.39 -32.00
C GLY A 209 4.88 5.46 -32.91
N ILE A 210 4.62 6.63 -33.50
CA ILE A 210 3.47 6.85 -34.39
C ILE A 210 3.91 6.60 -35.84
N LEU A 211 3.33 5.57 -36.48
CA LEU A 211 3.56 5.26 -37.89
C LEU A 211 2.87 6.31 -38.77
N LEU A 212 3.65 6.98 -39.62
CA LEU A 212 3.16 8.01 -40.54
C LEU A 212 3.31 7.52 -41.98
N ALA A 213 2.26 7.69 -42.79
CA ALA A 213 2.28 7.30 -44.20
C ALA A 213 3.45 7.97 -44.94
N GLY A 214 4.23 7.18 -45.68
CA GLY A 214 5.39 7.66 -46.43
C GLY A 214 6.65 7.90 -45.59
N ARG A 215 6.65 7.64 -44.28
CA ARG A 215 7.85 7.64 -43.44
C ARG A 215 8.29 6.22 -43.09
N LYS A 216 9.59 5.97 -43.18
CA LYS A 216 10.20 4.68 -42.81
C LYS A 216 10.32 4.52 -41.29
N GLU A 217 10.64 5.61 -40.60
CA GLU A 217 10.80 5.63 -39.15
C GLU A 217 9.55 6.21 -38.47
N PRO A 218 9.12 5.63 -37.34
CA PRO A 218 8.01 6.17 -36.58
C PRO A 218 8.36 7.52 -35.97
N LYS A 219 7.36 8.38 -35.78
CA LYS A 219 7.51 9.61 -35.01
C LYS A 219 7.49 9.27 -33.51
N GLY A 220 8.53 9.66 -32.78
CA GLY A 220 8.65 9.43 -31.34
C GLY A 220 8.75 7.95 -30.97
N GLY A 221 8.32 7.59 -29.76
CA GLY A 221 8.47 6.23 -29.22
C GLY A 221 9.87 5.98 -28.65
N CYS A 222 10.10 4.77 -28.13
CA CYS A 222 11.38 4.38 -27.55
C CYS A 222 12.32 3.87 -28.66
N PRO A 223 13.53 4.45 -28.84
CA PRO A 223 14.47 4.02 -29.89
C PRO A 223 14.89 2.55 -29.78
N VAL A 224 14.99 2.03 -28.55
CA VAL A 224 15.33 0.62 -28.28
C VAL A 224 14.11 -0.25 -28.01
N LYS A 225 12.89 0.29 -28.21
CA LYS A 225 11.60 -0.42 -28.11
C LYS A 225 11.42 -1.18 -26.80
N ILE A 226 11.72 -0.54 -25.66
CA ILE A 226 11.35 -1.06 -24.35
C ILE A 226 9.85 -1.36 -24.36
N HIS A 227 9.46 -2.52 -23.84
CA HIS A 227 8.07 -2.96 -23.69
C HIS A 227 7.31 -2.16 -22.61
N ILE A 228 7.21 -0.84 -22.78
CA ILE A 228 6.75 0.13 -21.78
C ILE A 228 5.37 -0.24 -21.19
N PRO A 229 4.33 -0.57 -21.98
CA PRO A 229 3.04 -0.97 -21.41
C PRO A 229 3.16 -2.19 -20.49
N ARG A 230 4.03 -3.15 -20.83
CA ARG A 230 4.26 -4.34 -20.01
C ARG A 230 5.06 -4.01 -18.74
N VAL A 231 6.05 -3.13 -18.83
CA VAL A 231 6.76 -2.59 -17.66
C VAL A 231 5.78 -1.92 -16.70
N LEU A 232 4.89 -1.06 -17.21
CA LEU A 232 3.86 -0.37 -16.40
C LEU A 232 2.88 -1.35 -15.76
N GLU A 233 2.49 -2.41 -16.47
CA GLU A 233 1.66 -3.48 -15.92
C GLU A 233 2.37 -4.24 -14.78
N LEU A 234 3.65 -4.57 -14.95
CA LEU A 234 4.45 -5.24 -13.92
C LEU A 234 4.55 -4.36 -12.67
N VAL A 235 4.87 -3.08 -12.82
CA VAL A 235 4.86 -2.10 -11.72
C VAL A 235 3.47 -2.01 -11.08
N GLY A 236 2.43 -1.83 -11.90
CA GLY A 236 1.04 -1.73 -11.47
C GLY A 236 0.52 -2.95 -10.70
N THR A 237 1.11 -4.13 -10.93
CA THR A 237 0.77 -5.38 -10.26
C THR A 237 1.75 -5.78 -9.14
N GLY A 238 2.62 -4.86 -8.72
CA GLY A 238 3.59 -5.04 -7.63
C GLY A 238 4.84 -5.84 -8.01
N ARG A 239 5.05 -6.15 -9.29
CA ARG A 239 6.16 -6.95 -9.82
C ARG A 239 7.32 -6.06 -10.27
N PHE A 240 7.83 -5.23 -9.35
CA PHE A 240 8.87 -4.23 -9.66
C PHE A 240 10.17 -4.85 -10.19
N ARG A 241 10.63 -5.94 -9.58
CA ARG A 241 11.86 -6.62 -10.02
C ARG A 241 11.75 -7.13 -11.46
N GLU A 242 10.64 -7.75 -11.80
CA GLU A 242 10.39 -8.23 -13.16
C GLU A 242 10.25 -7.08 -14.16
N ALA A 243 9.74 -5.91 -13.70
CA ALA A 243 9.73 -4.71 -14.52
C ALA A 243 11.15 -4.21 -14.82
N MET A 244 12.06 -4.25 -13.84
CA MET A 244 13.47 -3.93 -14.03
C MET A 244 14.14 -4.91 -14.99
N GLU A 245 14.03 -6.22 -14.75
CA GLU A 245 14.60 -7.27 -15.60
C GLU A 245 14.13 -7.13 -17.06
N LEU A 246 12.84 -6.77 -17.26
CA LEU A 246 12.29 -6.53 -18.59
C LEU A 246 12.93 -5.31 -19.28
N ILE A 247 13.16 -4.22 -18.54
CA ILE A 247 13.87 -3.05 -19.10
C ILE A 247 15.31 -3.44 -19.45
N GLU A 248 16.01 -4.10 -18.54
CA GLU A 248 17.42 -4.51 -18.73
C GLU A 248 17.61 -5.43 -19.94
N SER A 249 16.60 -6.25 -20.25
CA SER A 249 16.62 -7.11 -21.44
C SER A 249 16.70 -6.34 -22.77
N ALA A 250 16.24 -5.08 -22.79
CA ALA A 250 16.25 -4.22 -23.96
C ALA A 250 17.26 -3.06 -23.86
N ASN A 251 17.60 -2.64 -22.64
CA ASN A 251 18.45 -1.49 -22.38
C ASN A 251 19.41 -1.77 -21.20
N PRO A 252 20.74 -1.86 -21.43
CA PRO A 252 21.70 -2.15 -20.36
C PRO A 252 21.99 -0.96 -19.43
N LEU A 253 21.46 0.24 -19.71
CA LEU A 253 21.76 1.47 -18.94
C LEU A 253 20.47 2.25 -18.56
N PRO A 254 19.49 1.62 -17.90
CA PRO A 254 18.21 2.27 -17.60
C PRO A 254 18.32 3.44 -16.61
N ASP A 255 19.30 3.39 -15.71
CA ASP A 255 19.59 4.48 -14.78
C ASP A 255 20.12 5.74 -15.48
N VAL A 256 20.80 5.58 -16.61
CA VAL A 256 21.26 6.69 -17.46
C VAL A 256 20.13 7.18 -18.37
N THR A 257 19.53 6.30 -19.17
CA THR A 257 18.49 6.68 -20.16
C THR A 257 17.25 7.27 -19.50
N GLY A 258 16.83 6.76 -18.35
CA GLY A 258 15.71 7.31 -17.59
C GLY A 258 15.94 8.77 -17.15
N ARG A 259 17.21 9.19 -17.07
CA ARG A 259 17.60 10.56 -16.70
C ARG A 259 17.85 11.48 -17.90
N VAL A 260 18.44 10.98 -18.98
CA VAL A 260 19.00 11.83 -20.05
C VAL A 260 18.31 11.70 -21.40
N CYS A 261 17.44 10.70 -21.60
CA CYS A 261 16.66 10.64 -22.84
C CYS A 261 15.79 11.90 -22.98
N PRO A 262 15.66 12.48 -24.17
CA PRO A 262 14.70 13.56 -24.42
C PRO A 262 13.29 12.97 -24.52
N GLN A 263 12.69 12.58 -23.41
CA GLN A 263 11.45 11.77 -23.41
C GLN A 263 10.28 12.51 -24.07
N GLU A 264 10.25 13.83 -23.98
CA GLU A 264 9.29 14.73 -24.65
C GLU A 264 9.35 14.66 -26.17
N LEU A 265 10.46 14.22 -26.74
CA LEU A 265 10.61 13.95 -28.18
C LEU A 265 10.46 12.46 -28.52
N GLN A 266 10.44 11.59 -27.50
CA GLN A 266 10.46 10.13 -27.62
C GLN A 266 9.17 9.52 -27.04
N CYS A 267 9.29 8.58 -26.10
CA CYS A 267 8.20 7.78 -25.56
C CYS A 267 7.09 8.61 -24.90
N GLN A 268 7.44 9.67 -24.15
CA GLN A 268 6.46 10.55 -23.50
C GLN A 268 5.80 11.51 -24.48
N GLY A 269 6.55 11.97 -25.50
CA GLY A 269 6.04 12.86 -26.56
C GLY A 269 4.92 12.28 -27.43
N VAL A 270 4.74 10.96 -27.38
CA VAL A 270 3.69 10.23 -28.12
C VAL A 270 2.74 9.47 -27.20
N CYS A 271 2.81 9.69 -25.90
CA CYS A 271 1.85 9.13 -24.95
C CYS A 271 0.45 9.66 -25.28
N ILE A 272 -0.57 8.80 -25.29
CA ILE A 272 -1.96 9.20 -25.55
C ILE A 272 -2.47 10.20 -24.50
N GLN A 273 -1.86 10.22 -23.31
CA GLN A 273 -2.12 11.23 -22.27
C GLN A 273 -1.35 12.52 -22.58
N ASN A 274 -1.80 13.30 -23.55
CA ASN A 274 -1.06 14.45 -24.07
C ASN A 274 -0.83 15.59 -23.06
N LYS A 275 -1.77 15.82 -22.11
CA LYS A 275 -1.67 16.93 -21.14
C LYS A 275 -0.64 16.62 -20.05
N MET A 276 -0.77 15.45 -19.43
CA MET A 276 0.20 14.90 -18.48
C MET A 276 0.56 13.47 -18.93
N PRO A 277 1.65 13.29 -19.69
CA PRO A 277 2.15 11.95 -20.03
C PRO A 277 2.49 11.13 -18.79
N ILE A 278 2.58 9.81 -18.96
CA ILE A 278 3.21 8.96 -17.95
C ILE A 278 4.69 9.34 -17.85
N ALA A 279 5.24 9.47 -16.64
CA ALA A 279 6.64 9.79 -16.38
C ALA A 279 7.57 8.58 -16.62
N ILE A 280 7.51 8.02 -17.84
CA ILE A 280 8.20 6.79 -18.25
C ILE A 280 9.70 6.83 -17.91
N GLY A 281 10.39 7.93 -18.20
CA GLY A 281 11.82 8.05 -17.90
C GLY A 281 12.10 8.03 -16.39
N GLN A 282 11.21 8.60 -15.58
CA GLN A 282 11.36 8.59 -14.12
C GLN A 282 11.09 7.20 -13.53
N LEU A 283 10.18 6.41 -14.13
CA LEU A 283 10.00 5.01 -13.76
C LEU A 283 11.21 4.16 -14.16
N GLU A 284 11.74 4.37 -15.38
CA GLU A 284 12.95 3.69 -15.86
C GLU A 284 14.15 3.97 -14.95
N TRP A 285 14.31 5.22 -14.51
CA TRP A 285 15.35 5.58 -13.54
C TRP A 285 15.09 5.02 -12.14
N PHE A 286 13.83 4.99 -11.69
CA PHE A 286 13.47 4.54 -10.36
C PHE A 286 13.78 3.07 -10.10
N LEU A 287 13.49 2.19 -11.06
CA LEU A 287 13.59 0.73 -10.91
C LEU A 287 14.99 0.21 -10.51
N PRO A 288 16.08 0.54 -11.23
CA PRO A 288 17.42 0.09 -10.84
C PRO A 288 17.87 0.69 -9.50
N GLU A 289 17.51 1.94 -9.22
CA GLU A 289 17.82 2.60 -7.95
C GLU A 289 17.06 1.99 -6.76
N ARG A 290 15.85 1.49 -7.00
CA ARG A 290 15.08 0.73 -6.02
C ARG A 290 15.75 -0.61 -5.73
N GLU A 291 16.14 -1.35 -6.77
CA GLU A 291 16.77 -2.67 -6.62
C GLU A 291 18.09 -2.58 -5.86
N LYS A 292 18.96 -1.61 -6.19
CA LYS A 292 20.21 -1.34 -5.46
C LYS A 292 20.00 -1.12 -3.96
N ARG A 293 18.85 -0.56 -3.54
CA ARG A 293 18.55 -0.37 -2.10
C ARG A 293 18.04 -1.62 -1.42
N LEU A 294 17.24 -2.43 -2.13
CA LEU A 294 16.76 -3.70 -1.60
C LEU A 294 17.88 -4.74 -1.53
N HIS A 295 18.85 -4.63 -2.43
CA HIS A 295 19.98 -5.55 -2.58
C HIS A 295 21.31 -4.78 -2.69
N PRO A 296 21.78 -4.14 -1.60
CA PRO A 296 22.99 -3.30 -1.63
C PRO A 296 24.30 -4.06 -1.88
N GLU A 297 24.28 -5.39 -1.84
CA GLU A 297 25.44 -6.26 -2.05
C GLU A 297 25.45 -6.97 -3.42
N ALA A 298 24.44 -6.74 -4.27
CA ALA A 298 24.34 -7.30 -5.62
C ALA A 298 25.07 -6.41 -6.65
#